data_AF-A0A5N3ZYY5-F1
#
_entry.id   AF-A0A5N3ZYY5-F1
#
_cell.length_a   1.000
_cell.length_b   1.000
_cell.length_c   1.000
_cell.angle_alpha   90.00
_cell.angle_beta   90.00
_cell.angle_gamma   90.00
#
_symmetry.space_group_name_H-M   'P 1'
#
loop_
_entity.id
_entity.type
_entity.pdbx_description
1 polymer ?
#
loop_
_entity_poly.entity_id
_entity_poly.type
_entity_poly.pdbx_seq_one_letter_code
_entity_poly.pdbx_strand_id
1 'polypeptide(L)' 'TVPWGKGDVAIRTLTTNMKLKNPTAMSSNKLGKQIATVMQLLNLSKDESKQFAQFMGHTEKTHQEFY' A
#
# COMPACT_ATOMS: atom_id res chain seq x y z
N THR A 1 -11.50 -3.31 19.54
CA THR A 1 -11.76 -4.30 18.46
C THR A 1 -11.41 -3.71 17.13
N VAL A 2 -10.76 -4.47 16.23
CA VAL A 2 -10.36 -3.97 14.90
C VAL A 2 -11.58 -3.94 13.96
N PRO A 3 -11.88 -2.83 13.28
CA PRO A 3 -13.02 -2.73 12.38
C PRO A 3 -12.69 -3.34 11.01
N TRP A 4 -12.80 -4.66 10.92
CA TRP A 4 -12.66 -5.40 9.67
C TRP A 4 -13.72 -4.95 8.65
N GLY A 5 -13.32 -4.81 7.37
CA GLY A 5 -14.17 -4.29 6.30
C GLY A 5 -13.88 -2.83 5.88
N LYS A 6 -13.16 -2.07 6.70
CA LYS A 6 -12.56 -0.78 6.31
C LYS A 6 -11.05 -0.85 6.48
N GLY A 7 -10.35 -1.22 5.40
CA GLY A 7 -8.92 -1.55 5.43
C GLY A 7 -8.06 -0.42 5.98
N ASP A 8 -8.37 0.82 5.63
CA ASP A 8 -7.65 2.01 6.11
C ASP A 8 -7.79 2.18 7.64
N VAL A 9 -9.00 2.00 8.17
CA VAL A 9 -9.28 2.10 9.61
C VAL A 9 -8.66 0.93 10.35
N ALA A 10 -8.75 -0.29 9.81
CA ALA A 10 -8.13 -1.48 10.39
C ALA A 10 -6.61 -1.33 10.51
N ILE A 11 -5.93 -0.89 9.45
CA ILE A 11 -4.48 -0.62 9.46
C ILE A 11 -4.14 0.43 10.51
N ARG A 12 -4.91 1.52 10.59
CA ARG A 12 -4.68 2.56 11.59
C ARG A 12 -4.86 2.04 13.02
N THR A 13 -5.90 1.28 13.29
CA THR A 13 -6.14 0.66 14.60
C THR A 13 -5.00 -0.29 14.99
N LEU A 14 -4.54 -1.13 14.06
CA LEU A 14 -3.41 -2.03 14.29
C LEU A 14 -2.12 -1.25 14.57
N THR A 15 -1.86 -0.21 13.78
CA THR A 15 -0.69 0.68 13.93
C THR A 15 -0.65 1.35 15.30
N THR A 16 -1.79 1.84 15.80
CA THR A 16 -1.88 2.45 17.14
C THR A 16 -1.59 1.45 18.26
N ASN A 17 -1.88 0.16 18.06
CA ASN A 17 -1.59 -0.89 19.02
C ASN A 17 -0.13 -1.35 18.99
N MET A 18 0.67 -0.91 18.02
CA MET A 18 2.09 -1.24 17.89
C MET A 18 2.98 -0.22 18.60
N LYS A 19 4.10 -0.67 19.16
CA LYS A 19 5.14 0.20 19.73
C LYS A 19 6.09 0.71 18.65
N LEU A 20 5.58 1.56 17.76
CA LEU A 20 6.38 2.15 16.69
C LEU A 20 7.28 3.27 17.20
N LYS A 21 8.52 3.31 16.71
CA LYS A 21 9.47 4.39 17.01
C LYS A 21 9.00 5.75 16.48
N ASN A 22 8.31 5.76 15.34
CA ASN A 22 7.68 6.97 14.77
C ASN A 22 6.29 6.64 14.21
N PRO A 23 5.23 6.71 15.03
CA PRO A 23 3.86 6.41 14.60
C PRO A 23 3.36 7.32 13.47
N THR A 24 3.81 8.58 13.41
CA THR A 24 3.38 9.53 12.37
C THR A 24 3.85 9.14 10.97
N ALA A 25 4.89 8.31 10.87
CA ALA A 25 5.37 7.76 9.60
C ALA A 25 4.48 6.63 9.07
N MET A 26 3.58 6.07 9.88
CA MET A 26 2.72 4.97 9.49
C MET A 26 1.27 5.44 9.32
N SER A 27 0.80 5.42 8.08
CA SER A 27 -0.60 5.60 7.71
C SER A 27 -0.92 4.70 6.52
N SER A 28 -2.20 4.42 6.28
CA SER A 28 -2.65 3.57 5.19
C SER A 28 -2.14 4.05 3.82
N ASN A 29 -2.12 5.37 3.58
CA ASN A 29 -1.53 5.95 2.37
C ASN A 29 0.00 5.80 2.31
N LYS A 30 0.72 6.03 3.42
CA LYS A 30 2.18 5.88 3.43
C LYS A 30 2.60 4.43 3.23
N LEU A 31 1.83 3.50 3.80
CA LEU A 31 2.01 2.07 3.60
C LEU A 31 1.74 1.67 2.14
N GLY A 32 0.64 2.13 1.54
CA GLY A 32 0.34 1.88 0.13
C GLY A 32 1.43 2.40 -0.82
N LYS A 33 1.97 3.61 -0.55
CA LYS A 33 3.10 4.16 -1.29
C LYS A 33 4.35 3.30 -1.16
N GLN A 34 4.67 2.85 0.05
CA GLN A 34 5.83 1.99 0.27
C GLN A 34 5.70 0.66 -0.48
N ILE A 35 4.52 0.05 -0.48
CA ILE A 35 4.24 -1.18 -1.24
C ILE A 35 4.45 -0.93 -2.74
N ALA A 36 3.91 0.17 -3.29
CA ALA A 36 4.13 0.51 -4.70
C ALA A 36 5.62 0.69 -5.04
N THR A 37 6.37 1.43 -4.23
CA THR A 37 7.80 1.64 -4.45
C THR A 37 8.58 0.32 -4.40
N VAL A 38 8.30 -0.56 -3.44
CA VAL A 38 8.96 -1.88 -3.36
C VAL A 38 8.62 -2.74 -4.56
N MET A 39 7.36 -2.74 -5.00
CA MET A 39 6.92 -3.48 -6.19
C MET A 39 7.56 -2.97 -7.48
N GLN A 40 7.92 -1.68 -7.56
CA GLN A 40 8.71 -1.14 -8.67
C GLN A 40 10.15 -1.65 -8.70
N LEU A 41 10.75 -1.82 -7.51
CA LEU A 41 12.11 -2.36 -7.38
C LEU A 41 12.17 -3.86 -7.69
N LEU A 42 11.05 -4.55 -7.48
CA LEU A 42 10.87 -5.91 -7.92
C LEU A 42 10.70 -5.86 -9.44
N ASN A 43 11.54 -6.59 -10.17
CA ASN A 43 11.48 -6.66 -11.63
C ASN A 43 10.27 -7.52 -12.07
N LEU A 44 9.07 -7.06 -11.74
CA LEU A 44 7.80 -7.72 -12.02
C LEU A 44 7.63 -7.88 -13.53
N SER A 45 7.08 -9.02 -13.93
CA SER A 45 6.60 -9.19 -15.30
C SER A 45 5.46 -8.21 -15.58
N LYS A 46 5.19 -8.01 -16.87
CA LYS A 46 4.13 -7.09 -17.31
C LYS A 46 2.75 -7.49 -16.76
N ASP A 47 2.48 -8.80 -16.71
CA ASP A 47 1.21 -9.32 -16.18
C ASP A 47 1.09 -9.12 -14.66
N GLU A 48 2.18 -9.29 -13.92
CA GLU A 48 2.24 -9.03 -12.48
C GLU A 48 2.07 -7.54 -12.16
N SER A 49 2.72 -6.66 -12.93
CA SER A 49 2.57 -5.20 -12.78
C SER A 49 1.14 -4.76 -13.05
N LYS A 50 0.48 -5.32 -14.06
CA LYS A 50 -0.92 -5.02 -14.39
C LYS A 50 -1.89 -5.47 -13.29
N GLN A 51 -1.71 -6.69 -12.75
CA GLN A 51 -2.50 -7.17 -11.62
C GLN A 51 -2.28 -6.31 -10.37
N PHE A 52 -1.03 -5.90 -10.12
CA PHE A 52 -0.70 -5.03 -9.01
C PHE A 52 -1.33 -3.64 -9.13
N ALA A 53 -1.32 -3.04 -10.32
CA ALA A 53 -1.99 -1.77 -10.58
C ALA A 53 -3.51 -1.86 -10.31
N GLN A 54 -4.15 -2.94 -10.76
CA GLN A 54 -5.57 -3.22 -10.45
C GLN A 54 -5.82 -3.38 -8.95
N PHE A 55 -4.94 -4.08 -8.24
CA PHE A 55 -5.02 -4.23 -6.78
C PHE A 55 -4.93 -2.89 -6.05
N MET A 56 -4.04 -2.01 -6.51
CA MET A 56 -3.91 -0.64 -5.99
C MET A 56 -5.08 0.28 -6.42
N GLY A 57 -5.99 -0.21 -7.26
CA GLY A 57 -7.19 0.48 -7.71
C GLY A 57 -6.93 1.54 -8.78
N HIS A 58 -5.82 1.43 -9.52
CA HIS A 58 -5.41 2.40 -10.54
C HIS A 58 -5.18 1.69 -11.88
N THR A 59 -5.08 2.45 -12.97
CA THR A 59 -4.77 1.86 -14.29
C THR A 59 -3.26 1.59 -14.42
N GLU A 60 -2.88 0.61 -15.25
CA GLU A 60 -1.47 0.29 -15.57
C GLU A 60 -0.69 1.54 -16.01
N LYS A 61 -1.33 2.43 -16.76
CA LYS A 61 -0.75 3.69 -17.23
C LYS A 61 -0.42 4.64 -16.08
N THR A 62 -1.33 4.79 -15.11
CA THR A 62 -1.08 5.59 -13.90
C THR A 62 0.01 4.98 -13.02
N HIS A 63 0.13 3.64 -13.01
CA HIS A 63 1.21 2.98 -12.30
C HIS A 63 2.55 3.30 -12.98
N GLN A 64 2.69 3.07 -14.28
CA GLN A 64 3.92 3.35 -15.04
C GLN A 64 4.34 4.83 -15.08
N GLU A 65 3.38 5.78 -15.02
CA GLU A 65 3.68 7.22 -15.08
C GLU A 65 4.07 7.83 -13.72
N PHE A 66 3.60 7.26 -12.60
CA PHE A 66 3.77 7.85 -11.26
C PHE A 66 4.53 6.97 -10.28
N TYR A 67 4.78 5.70 -10.63
CA TYR A 67 5.51 4.72 -9.84
C TYR A 67 6.49 3.97 -10.73
#